data_AF-A0A0K1E0U5-F1
#
_entry.id   AF-A0A0K1E0U5-F1
#
_cell.length_a   1.000
_cell.length_b   1.000
_cell.length_c   1.000
_cell.angle_alpha   90.00
_cell.angle_beta   90.00
_cell.angle_gamma   90.00
#
_symmetry.space_group_name_H-M   'P 1'
#
loop_
_entity.id
_entity.type
_entity.pdbx_description
1 polymer ?
#
loop_
_entity_poly.entity_id
_entity_poly.type
_entity_poly.pdbx_seq_one_letter_code
_entity_poly.pdbx_strand_id
1 'polypeptide(L)'
;MKIAIATSPEGAVFHGHFTHAPIFRIYQYENGKLQLVEERKNPLGDAPDLDAGEGHHHHHHHMHGIAKYRWLREKVLPDVDVVLAGGACQTSYMYFTSEGVKLLFTEPVEVDMLTRYIEENPKEFEDALRESA
;
A
#
# COMPACT_ATOMS: atom_id res chain seq x y z
N MET A 1 -10.67 10.18 -5.49
CA MET A 1 -10.33 8.82 -5.03
C MET A 1 -8.98 8.91 -4.36
N LYS A 2 -8.77 8.31 -3.18
CA LYS A 2 -7.48 8.33 -2.48
C LYS A 2 -6.65 7.10 -2.84
N ILE A 3 -5.44 7.35 -3.32
CA ILE A 3 -4.50 6.32 -3.75
C ILE A 3 -3.28 6.37 -2.83
N ALA A 4 -2.93 5.25 -2.23
CA ALA A 4 -1.66 5.09 -1.54
C ALA A 4 -0.65 4.45 -2.49
N ILE A 5 0.53 5.05 -2.62
CA ILE A 5 1.69 4.39 -3.23
C ILE A 5 2.58 3.91 -2.09
N ALA A 6 2.87 2.61 -2.06
CA ALA A 6 3.79 2.02 -1.10
C ALA A 6 5.22 2.34 -1.53
N THR A 7 5.96 3.12 -0.74
CA THR A 7 7.25 3.69 -1.16
C THR A 7 8.41 3.26 -0.28
N SER A 8 9.57 3.08 -0.90
CA SER A 8 10.84 3.01 -0.18
C SER A 8 11.29 4.41 0.28
N PRO A 9 12.24 4.52 1.23
CA PRO A 9 12.79 5.80 1.66
C PRO A 9 13.46 6.59 0.52
N GLU A 10 13.92 5.89 -0.52
CA GLU A 10 14.59 6.47 -1.69
C GLU A 10 13.60 7.12 -2.68
N GLY A 11 12.29 6.91 -2.51
CA GLY A 11 11.26 7.51 -3.37
C GLY A 11 10.78 6.63 -4.52
N ALA A 12 11.15 5.35 -4.54
CA ALA A 12 10.65 4.35 -5.49
C ALA A 12 9.47 3.56 -4.91
N VAL A 13 8.70 2.91 -5.78
CA VAL A 13 7.72 1.89 -5.36
C VAL A 13 8.44 0.80 -4.59
N PHE A 14 7.93 0.48 -3.40
CA PHE A 14 8.54 -0.51 -2.52
C PHE A 14 8.52 -1.89 -3.17
N HIS A 15 9.69 -2.54 -3.21
CA HIS A 15 9.90 -3.81 -3.93
C HIS A 15 9.32 -5.04 -3.23
N GLY A 16 9.02 -4.95 -1.93
CA GLY A 16 8.44 -6.04 -1.16
C GLY A 16 6.92 -5.97 -1.09
N HIS A 17 6.34 -6.72 -0.15
CA HIS A 17 4.91 -6.60 0.13
C HIS A 17 4.60 -5.22 0.73
N PHE A 18 3.54 -4.58 0.24
CA PHE A 18 3.19 -3.21 0.63
C PHE A 18 2.98 -3.03 2.15
N THR A 19 2.55 -4.08 2.87
CA THR A 19 2.35 -4.07 4.32
C THR A 19 3.64 -3.82 5.11
N HIS A 20 4.80 -3.97 4.46
CA HIS A 20 6.12 -3.70 4.99
C HIS A 20 6.71 -2.37 4.50
N ALA A 21 6.06 -1.68 3.56
CA ALA A 21 6.56 -0.41 3.07
C ALA A 21 6.65 0.59 4.23
N PRO A 22 7.79 1.29 4.42
CA PRO A 22 7.98 2.19 5.55
C PRO A 22 7.15 3.48 5.43
N ILE A 23 6.81 3.87 4.20
CA ILE A 23 6.08 5.10 3.89
C ILE A 23 5.01 4.79 2.85
N PHE A 24 3.84 5.41 3.03
CA PHE A 24 2.81 5.52 2.02
C PHE A 24 2.66 6.97 1.60
N ARG A 25 2.91 7.26 0.32
CA ARG A 25 2.57 8.56 -0.26
C ARG A 25 1.10 8.53 -0.68
N ILE A 26 0.30 9.42 -0.11
CA ILE A 26 -1.14 9.47 -0.32
C ILE A 26 -1.46 10.54 -1.34
N TYR A 27 -2.11 10.13 -2.42
CA TYR A 27 -2.51 11.00 -3.53
C TYR A 27 -4.02 11.10 -3.59
N GLN A 28 -4.50 12.30 -3.93
CA GLN A 28 -5.84 12.49 -4.45
C GLN A 28 -5.79 12.31 -5.96
N TYR A 29 -6.54 11.34 -6.48
CA TYR A 29 -6.76 11.16 -7.90
C TYR A 29 -8.08 11.81 -8.33
N GLU A 30 -7.99 12.74 -9.27
CA GLU A 30 -9.12 13.46 -9.86
C GLU A 30 -8.81 13.90 -11.30
N ASN A 31 -9.73 13.65 -12.22
CA ASN A 31 -9.63 14.07 -13.63
C ASN A 31 -8.30 13.69 -14.30
N GLY A 32 -7.83 12.45 -14.07
CA GLY A 32 -6.59 11.95 -14.66
C GLY A 32 -5.31 12.41 -13.97
N LYS A 33 -5.39 13.15 -12.86
CA LYS A 33 -4.22 13.73 -12.18
C LYS A 33 -4.03 13.21 -10.78
N LEU A 34 -2.77 13.08 -10.35
CA LEU A 34 -2.39 12.66 -9.01
C LEU A 34 -1.79 13.82 -8.24
N GLN A 35 -2.52 14.32 -7.25
CA GLN A 35 -2.04 15.34 -6.34
C GLN A 35 -1.57 14.71 -5.03
N LEU A 36 -0.29 14.85 -4.68
CA LEU A 36 0.22 14.42 -3.37
C LEU A 36 -0.46 15.22 -2.26
N VAL A 37 -1.10 14.52 -1.32
CA VAL A 37 -1.83 15.10 -0.19
C VAL A 37 -0.97 15.05 1.06
N GLU A 38 -0.39 13.89 1.36
CA GLU A 38 0.39 13.67 2.57
C GLU A 38 1.27 12.41 2.45
N GLU A 39 2.21 12.26 3.37
CA GLU A 39 2.96 11.03 3.58
C GLU A 39 2.59 10.42 4.93
N ARG A 40 2.36 9.11 4.95
CA ARG A 40 2.03 8.36 6.18
C ARG A 40 3.12 7.34 6.45
N LYS A 41 3.67 7.36 7.66
CA LYS A 41 4.66 6.38 8.11
C LYS A 41 3.97 5.10 8.56
N ASN A 42 4.59 3.97 8.26
CA ASN A 42 4.14 2.66 8.73
C ASN A 42 4.99 2.20 9.92
N PRO A 43 4.50 2.32 11.16
CA PRO A 43 5.24 1.86 12.34
C PRO A 43 5.31 0.32 12.44
N LEU A 44 4.58 -0.41 11.59
CA LEU A 44 4.59 -1.87 11.52
C LEU A 44 5.33 -2.40 10.29
N GLY A 45 6.15 -1.57 9.63
CA GLY A 45 6.93 -1.96 8.45
C GLY A 45 7.83 -3.18 8.70
N ASP A 46 8.43 -3.27 9.88
CA ASP A 46 9.31 -4.39 10.27
C ASP A 46 8.57 -5.55 10.95
N ALA A 47 7.26 -5.42 11.20
CA ALA A 47 6.49 -6.46 11.87
C ALA A 47 6.24 -7.65 10.91
N PRO A 48 6.41 -8.91 11.34
CA PRO A 48 6.23 -10.07 10.48
C PRO A 48 4.78 -10.23 10.01
N ASP A 49 4.62 -10.84 8.83
CA ASP A 49 3.32 -11.15 8.24
C ASP A 49 2.64 -12.40 8.86
N LEU A 50 3.38 -13.23 9.60
CA LEU A 50 2.87 -14.45 10.24
C LEU A 50 2.84 -14.34 11.75
N ASP A 51 1.88 -15.02 12.37
CA ASP A 51 1.87 -15.31 13.79
C ASP A 51 3.10 -16.15 14.10
N ALA A 52 4.14 -15.53 14.66
CA ALA A 52 5.37 -16.22 15.00
C ALA A 52 5.08 -17.20 16.13
N GLY A 53 4.92 -18.48 15.77
CA GLY A 53 5.00 -19.57 16.71
C GLY A 53 6.40 -19.64 17.31
N GLU A 54 6.46 -19.56 18.63
CA GLU A 54 7.59 -19.84 19.53
C GLU A 54 8.77 -18.85 19.56
N GLY A 55 8.94 -18.22 20.74
CA GLY A 55 10.25 -17.78 21.22
C GLY A 55 10.43 -16.28 21.46
N HIS A 56 10.49 -15.93 22.75
CA HIS A 56 11.12 -14.74 23.34
C HIS A 56 10.29 -13.47 23.55
N HIS A 57 10.09 -13.20 24.84
CA HIS A 57 9.45 -12.06 25.48
C HIS A 57 10.13 -10.73 25.16
N HIS A 58 9.40 -9.75 24.62
CA HIS A 58 9.60 -8.31 24.89
C HIS A 58 8.27 -7.54 24.71
N HIS A 59 7.94 -6.73 25.72
CA HIS A 59 6.61 -6.17 26.04
C HIS A 59 6.02 -5.09 25.09
N HIS A 60 6.23 -5.18 23.77
CA HIS A 60 5.65 -4.21 22.81
C HIS A 60 5.06 -4.80 21.50
N HIS A 61 5.01 -6.11 21.28
CA HIS A 61 4.94 -6.65 19.89
C HIS A 61 4.02 -7.89 19.69
N HIS A 62 2.70 -7.68 19.49
CA HIS A 62 1.76 -8.76 19.11
C HIS A 62 0.87 -8.43 17.90
N MET A 63 1.29 -7.52 17.02
CA MET A 63 0.54 -7.19 15.80
C MET A 63 1.24 -7.83 14.58
N HIS A 64 0.79 -9.03 14.22
CA HIS A 64 1.18 -9.78 13.02
C HIS A 64 -0.07 -10.32 12.30
N GLY A 65 0.09 -10.87 11.10
CA GLY A 65 -1.02 -11.45 10.33
C GLY A 65 -2.20 -10.50 10.15
N ILE A 66 -3.43 -11.03 10.30
CA ILE A 66 -4.66 -10.25 10.12
C ILE A 66 -4.75 -9.07 11.10
N ALA A 67 -4.25 -9.20 12.32
CA ALA A 67 -4.28 -8.11 13.30
C ALA A 67 -3.41 -6.92 12.83
N LYS A 68 -2.22 -7.20 12.27
CA LYS A 68 -1.36 -6.18 11.63
C LYS A 68 -2.10 -5.51 10.47
N TYR A 69 -2.72 -6.27 9.60
CA TYR A 69 -3.41 -5.73 8.41
C TYR A 69 -4.62 -4.89 8.78
N ARG A 70 -5.39 -5.33 9.77
CA ARG A 70 -6.48 -4.55 10.36
C ARG A 70 -5.98 -3.24 10.93
N TRP A 71 -4.94 -3.28 11.76
CA TRP A 71 -4.38 -2.06 12.34
C TRP A 71 -3.88 -1.11 11.24
N LEU A 72 -3.18 -1.63 10.24
CA LEU A 72 -2.68 -0.84 9.12
C LEU A 72 -3.85 -0.19 8.36
N ARG A 73 -4.90 -0.95 8.06
CA ARG A 73 -6.12 -0.46 7.41
C ARG A 73 -6.84 0.60 8.24
N GLU A 74 -6.95 0.43 9.55
CA GLU A 74 -7.69 1.35 10.44
C GLU A 74 -6.92 2.62 10.79
N LYS A 75 -5.58 2.55 10.87
CA LYS A 75 -4.75 3.63 11.44
C LYS A 75 -3.90 4.35 10.41
N VAL A 76 -3.43 3.66 9.38
CA VAL A 76 -2.53 4.22 8.36
C VAL A 76 -3.26 4.41 7.03
N LEU A 77 -4.15 3.49 6.66
CA LEU A 77 -4.87 3.53 5.39
C LEU A 77 -6.42 3.57 5.57
N PRO A 78 -6.99 4.36 6.52
CA PRO A 78 -8.43 4.31 6.84
C PRO A 78 -9.35 4.74 5.69
N ASP A 79 -8.85 5.57 4.80
CA ASP A 79 -9.57 6.31 3.77
C ASP A 79 -8.99 6.09 2.37
N VAL A 80 -8.18 5.04 2.21
CA VAL A 80 -7.53 4.71 0.94
C VAL A 80 -8.41 3.75 0.14
N ASP A 81 -8.69 4.12 -1.10
CA ASP A 81 -9.51 3.34 -2.03
C ASP A 81 -8.64 2.35 -2.85
N VAL A 82 -7.39 2.74 -3.12
CA VAL A 82 -6.46 2.00 -4.00
C VAL A 82 -5.06 2.00 -3.41
N VAL A 83 -4.36 0.87 -3.47
CA VAL A 83 -2.90 0.80 -3.22
C VAL A 83 -2.16 0.40 -4.49
N LEU A 84 -1.14 1.19 -4.84
CA LEU A 84 -0.12 0.83 -5.84
C LEU A 84 1.11 0.27 -5.12
N ALA A 85 1.56 -0.93 -5.49
CA ALA A 85 2.63 -1.62 -4.78
C ALA A 85 3.49 -2.52 -5.68
N GLY A 86 4.67 -2.90 -5.20
CA GLY A 86 5.49 -3.96 -5.82
C GLY A 86 4.94 -5.36 -5.62
N GLY A 87 4.22 -5.59 -4.52
CA GLY A 87 3.58 -6.88 -4.24
C GLY A 87 2.75 -6.91 -2.97
N ALA A 88 2.15 -8.06 -2.70
CA ALA A 88 1.41 -8.37 -1.48
C ALA A 88 1.51 -9.87 -1.19
N CYS A 89 1.55 -10.26 0.08
CA CYS A 89 1.30 -11.66 0.43
C CYS A 89 -0.18 -11.98 0.24
N GLN A 90 -0.50 -13.27 0.04
CA GLN A 90 -1.88 -13.69 -0.22
C GLN A 90 -2.85 -13.22 0.88
N THR A 91 -2.45 -13.30 2.14
CA THR A 91 -3.30 -12.90 3.28
C THR A 91 -3.58 -11.41 3.30
N SER A 92 -2.58 -10.55 3.07
CA SER A 92 -2.81 -9.10 3.03
C SER A 92 -3.62 -8.69 1.80
N TYR A 93 -3.40 -9.34 0.65
CA TYR A 93 -4.22 -9.16 -0.54
C TYR A 93 -5.70 -9.47 -0.26
N MET A 94 -6.00 -10.65 0.29
CA MET A 94 -7.36 -11.06 0.60
C MET A 94 -8.02 -10.15 1.64
N TYR A 95 -7.26 -9.74 2.67
CA TYR A 95 -7.77 -8.84 3.70
C TYR A 95 -8.17 -7.48 3.11
N PHE A 96 -7.26 -6.81 2.41
CA PHE A 96 -7.51 -5.45 1.92
C PHE A 96 -8.58 -5.40 0.83
N THR A 97 -8.61 -6.40 -0.06
CA THR A 97 -9.67 -6.49 -1.07
C THR A 97 -11.04 -6.80 -0.45
N SER A 98 -11.12 -7.60 0.61
CA SER A 98 -12.37 -7.80 1.37
C SER A 98 -12.88 -6.52 2.06
N GLU A 99 -11.99 -5.57 2.34
CA GLU A 99 -12.29 -4.25 2.89
C GLU A 99 -12.56 -3.19 1.80
N GLY A 100 -12.73 -3.62 0.54
CA GLY A 100 -13.06 -2.76 -0.60
C GLY A 100 -11.88 -1.98 -1.19
N VAL A 101 -10.64 -2.28 -0.78
CA VAL A 101 -9.44 -1.63 -1.30
C VAL A 101 -8.95 -2.33 -2.55
N LYS A 102 -8.79 -1.60 -3.66
CA LYS A 102 -8.19 -2.13 -4.89
C LYS A 102 -6.68 -2.17 -4.77
N LEU A 103 -6.07 -3.25 -5.27
CA LEU A 103 -4.62 -3.42 -5.27
C LEU A 103 -4.14 -3.54 -6.71
N LEU A 104 -3.23 -2.65 -7.10
CA LEU A 104 -2.55 -2.68 -8.40
C LEU A 104 -1.06 -2.88 -8.17
N PHE A 105 -0.46 -3.71 -9.03
CA PHE A 105 0.95 -4.08 -8.93
C PHE A 105 1.75 -3.53 -10.10
N THR A 106 2.95 -3.06 -9.78
CA THR A 106 3.93 -2.56 -10.75
C THR A 106 5.32 -2.98 -10.30
N GLU A 107 6.25 -3.07 -11.24
CA GLU A 107 7.67 -3.21 -10.91
C GLU A 107 8.16 -2.03 -10.02
N PRO A 108 9.27 -2.17 -9.28
CA PRO A 108 9.88 -1.08 -8.55
C PRO A 108 10.34 0.04 -9.52
N VAL A 109 9.61 1.14 -9.54
CA VAL A 109 9.91 2.34 -10.35
C VAL A 109 9.89 3.57 -9.45
N GLU A 110 10.66 4.60 -9.80
CA GLU A 110 10.57 5.92 -9.18
C GLU A 110 9.13 6.45 -9.17
N VAL A 111 8.64 6.88 -8.00
CA VAL A 111 7.24 7.30 -7.84
C VAL A 111 6.91 8.46 -8.76
N ASP A 112 7.84 9.40 -8.96
CA ASP A 112 7.64 10.55 -9.85
C ASP A 112 7.50 10.14 -11.33
N MET A 113 8.13 9.04 -11.73
CA MET A 113 7.98 8.48 -13.08
C MET A 113 6.63 7.76 -13.22
N LEU A 114 6.21 7.01 -12.19
CA LEU A 114 4.90 6.34 -12.17
C LEU A 114 3.75 7.35 -12.19
N THR A 115 3.81 8.40 -11.36
CA THR A 115 2.77 9.43 -11.32
C THR A 115 2.67 10.13 -12.66
N ARG A 116 3.81 10.52 -13.26
CA ARG A 116 3.85 11.10 -14.60
C ARG A 116 3.24 10.17 -15.66
N TYR A 117 3.58 8.88 -15.62
CA TYR A 117 3.00 7.89 -16.54
C TYR A 117 1.47 7.84 -16.44
N ILE A 118 0.93 7.83 -15.22
CA ILE A 118 -0.51 7.81 -14.97
C ILE A 118 -1.18 9.08 -15.52
N GLU A 119 -0.55 10.24 -15.36
CA GLU A 119 -1.09 11.52 -15.86
C GLU A 119 -1.03 11.64 -17.39
N GLU A 120 0.00 11.05 -18.02
CA GLU A 120 0.13 10.98 -19.47
C GLU A 120 -0.81 9.92 -20.09
N ASN A 121 -1.18 8.89 -19.33
CA ASN A 121 -1.99 7.75 -19.79
C ASN A 121 -3.21 7.46 -18.86
N PRO A 122 -4.09 8.45 -18.60
CA PRO A 122 -5.13 8.31 -17.57
C PRO A 122 -6.16 7.23 -17.89
N LYS A 123 -6.46 7.00 -19.17
CA LYS A 123 -7.42 5.96 -19.59
C LYS A 123 -6.93 4.55 -19.24
N GLU A 124 -5.64 4.28 -19.50
CA GLU A 124 -5.05 2.98 -19.18
C GLU A 124 -5.10 2.72 -17.67
N PHE A 125 -4.79 3.74 -16.88
CA PHE A 125 -4.90 3.65 -15.43
C PHE A 125 -6.35 3.43 -14.96
N GLU A 126 -7.31 4.16 -15.53
CA GLU A 126 -8.74 3.98 -15.23
C GLU A 126 -9.26 2.59 -15.62
N ASP A 127 -8.79 2.03 -16.72
CA ASP A 127 -9.16 0.68 -17.15
C ASP A 127 -8.56 -0.37 -16.20
N ALA A 128 -7.29 -0.25 -15.81
CA ALA A 128 -6.68 -1.10 -14.77
C ALA A 128 -7.43 -1.01 -13.43
N LEU A 129 -7.90 0.18 -13.05
CA LEU A 129 -8.75 0.36 -11.87
C LEU A 129 -10.10 -0.33 -11.98
N ARG A 130 -10.67 -0.48 -13.18
CA ARG A 130 -11.94 -1.20 -13.38
C ARG A 130 -11.75 -2.71 -13.33
N GLU A 131 -10.64 -3.21 -13.87
CA GLU A 131 -10.31 -4.64 -13.92
C GLU A 131 -9.86 -5.22 -12.57
N SER A 132 -9.40 -4.37 -11.65
CA SER A 132 -8.99 -4.75 -10.29
C SER A 132 -10.14 -4.83 -9.27
N ALA A 133 -11.39 -4.75 -9.75
CA ALA A 133 -12.62 -4.82 -8.94
C ALA A 133 -13.22 -6.23 -8.88
#